data_AF-A0A7C2IEM9-F1
#
_entry.id   AF-A0A7C2IEM9-F1
#
_cell.length_a   1.000
_cell.length_b   1.000
_cell.length_c   1.000
_cell.angle_alpha   90.00
_cell.angle_beta   90.00
_cell.angle_gamma   90.00
#
_symmetry.space_group_name_H-M   'P 1'
#
loop_
_entity.id
_entity.type
_entity.pdbx_description
1 polymer ?
#
loop_
_entity_poly.entity_id
_entity_poly.type
_entity_poly.pdbx_seq_one_letter_code
_entity_poly.pdbx_strand_id
1 'polypeptide(L)' 'MGQRTVLIDAALYDRVAAHLDRLGFPSVEAVVTHLLRERLAEADTEGEVFSADEEAEVKDRLRALGYLD' A
#
# COMPACT_ATOMS: atom_id res chain seq x y z
N MET A 1 5.77 20.04 7.43
CA MET A 1 4.85 19.18 6.66
C MET A 1 3.45 19.78 6.74
N GLY A 2 2.69 19.82 5.65
CA GLY A 2 1.32 20.35 5.65
C GLY A 2 0.33 19.33 6.19
N GLN A 3 -0.61 19.75 7.03
CA GLN A 3 -1.74 18.93 7.47
C GLN A 3 -2.95 19.17 6.55
N ARG A 4 -3.73 18.12 6.32
CA ARG A 4 -5.00 18.17 5.57
C ARG A 4 -6.05 17.41 6.38
N THR A 5 -7.28 17.90 6.36
CA THR A 5 -8.40 17.29 7.09
C THR A 5 -9.31 16.55 6.12
N VAL A 6 -9.73 15.34 6.49
CA VAL A 6 -10.71 14.53 5.77
C VAL A 6 -11.89 14.28 6.70
N LEU A 7 -13.11 14.47 6.20
CA LEU A 7 -14.33 14.16 6.94
C LEU A 7 -14.73 12.71 6.66
N ILE A 8 -15.07 11.96 7.70
CA ILE A 8 -15.58 10.60 7.62
C ILE A 8 -16.87 10.49 8.41
N ASP A 9 -17.70 9.51 8.10
CA ASP A 9 -18.94 9.26 8.83
C ASP A 9 -18.68 9.05 10.33
N ALA A 10 -19.46 9.73 11.17
CA ALA A 10 -19.31 9.66 12.63
C ALA A 10 -19.43 8.21 13.14
N ALA A 11 -20.38 7.44 12.61
CA ALA A 11 -20.55 6.04 12.97
C ALA A 11 -19.32 5.18 12.64
N LEU A 12 -18.61 5.49 11.55
CA LEU A 12 -17.38 4.80 11.18
C LEU A 12 -16.24 5.22 12.11
N TYR A 13 -16.11 6.51 12.41
CA TYR A 13 -15.12 7.04 13.35
C TYR A 13 -15.25 6.35 14.72
N ASP A 14 -16.46 6.31 15.28
CA ASP A 14 -16.74 5.72 16.60
C ASP A 14 -16.42 4.23 16.62
N ARG A 15 -16.76 3.52 15.53
CA ARG A 15 -16.43 2.10 15.39
C ARG A 15 -14.93 1.87 15.36
N VAL A 16 -14.15 2.70 14.67
CA VAL A 16 -12.68 2.59 14.65
C VAL A 16 -12.10 2.95 16.01
N ALA A 17 -12.58 4.02 16.63
CA ALA A 17 -12.14 4.48 17.94
C ALA A 17 -12.31 3.39 19.02
N ALA A 18 -13.44 2.67 19.02
CA ALA A 18 -13.69 1.56 19.93
C ALA A 18 -12.77 0.34 19.75
N HIS A 19 -12.04 0.26 18.63
CA HIS A 19 -11.17 -0.88 18.30
C HIS A 19 -9.69 -0.51 18.25
N LEU A 20 -9.29 0.71 18.63
CA LEU A 20 -7.89 1.17 18.54
C LEU A 20 -6.92 0.24 19.28
N ASP A 21 -7.25 -0.14 20.51
CA ASP A 21 -6.41 -1.04 21.32
C ASP A 21 -6.23 -2.41 20.66
N ARG A 22 -7.31 -2.94 20.07
CA ARG A 22 -7.28 -4.24 19.38
C ARG A 22 -6.49 -4.18 18.07
N LEU A 23 -6.52 -3.04 17.40
CA LEU A 23 -5.76 -2.80 16.18
C LEU A 23 -4.29 -2.42 16.48
N GLY A 24 -3.96 -2.07 17.72
CA GLY A 24 -2.62 -1.66 18.12
C GLY A 24 -2.23 -0.25 17.66
N PHE A 25 -3.20 0.64 17.44
CA PHE A 25 -2.95 2.00 16.99
C PHE A 25 -3.23 3.04 18.07
N PRO A 26 -2.45 4.14 18.13
CA PRO A 26 -2.62 5.18 19.14
C PRO A 26 -3.77 6.16 18.84
N SER A 27 -4.29 6.19 17.61
CA SER A 27 -5.37 7.09 17.20
C SER A 27 -6.07 6.64 15.91
N VAL A 28 -7.27 7.16 15.67
CA VAL A 28 -8.01 6.94 14.40
C VAL A 28 -7.22 7.47 13.21
N GLU A 29 -6.53 8.60 13.35
CA GLU A 29 -5.67 9.17 12.30
C GLU A 29 -4.57 8.18 11.90
N ALA A 30 -3.94 7.51 12.87
CA ALA A 30 -2.90 6.53 12.61
C ALA A 30 -3.44 5.32 11.83
N VAL A 31 -4.63 4.83 12.19
CA VAL A 31 -5.31 3.74 11.46
C VAL A 31 -5.59 4.15 10.01
N VAL A 32 -6.24 5.29 9.81
CA VAL A 32 -6.62 5.78 8.47
C VAL A 32 -5.38 6.01 7.61
N THR A 33 -4.34 6.65 8.18
CA THR A 33 -3.08 6.88 7.48
C THR A 33 -2.42 5.58 7.06
N HIS A 34 -2.39 4.58 7.95
CA HIS A 34 -1.81 3.28 7.64
C HIS A 34 -2.56 2.54 6.53
N LEU A 35 -3.89 2.46 6.63
CA LEU A 35 -4.74 1.80 5.64
C LEU A 35 -4.67 2.46 4.26
N LEU A 36 -4.65 3.80 4.21
CA LEU A 36 -4.49 4.52 2.96
C LEU A 36 -3.12 4.29 2.33
N ARG A 37 -2.05 4.25 3.14
CA ARG A 37 -0.71 3.92 2.65
C ARG A 37 -0.63 2.50 2.10
N GLU A 38 -1.21 1.53 2.81
CA GLU A 38 -1.25 0.14 2.36
C GLU A 38 -1.98 0.01 1.02
N ARG A 39 -3.18 0.59 0.92
CA ARG A 39 -3.97 0.55 -0.33
C ARG A 39 -3.30 1.28 -1.49
N LEU A 40 -2.62 2.40 -1.23
CA LEU A 40 -1.85 3.11 -2.25
C LEU A 40 -0.60 2.33 -2.66
N ALA A 41 0.12 1.73 -1.71
CA ALA A 41 1.27 0.89 -2.02
C ALA A 41 0.86 -0.32 -2.87
N GLU A 42 -0.26 -0.98 -2.54
CA GLU A 42 -0.83 -2.05 -3.37
C GLU A 42 -1.19 -1.55 -4.77
N ALA A 43 -1.85 -0.39 -4.89
CA ALA A 43 -2.19 0.18 -6.20
C ALA A 43 -0.94 0.57 -7.02
N ASP A 44 0.10 1.08 -6.36
CA ASP A 44 1.39 1.38 -6.99
C ASP A 44 2.08 0.08 -7.44
N THR A 45 2.03 -0.98 -6.63
CA THR A 45 2.64 -2.29 -6.95
C THR A 45 1.85 -3.06 -8.02
N GLU A 46 0.52 -2.94 -8.05
CA GLU A 46 -0.34 -3.46 -9.13
C GLU A 46 -0.12 -2.69 -10.45
N GLY A 47 0.40 -1.46 -10.39
CA GLY A 47 0.88 -0.69 -11.54
C GLY A 47 2.34 -0.97 -11.93
N GLU A 48 3.18 -1.37 -10.97
CA GLU A 48 4.54 -1.89 -11.14
C GLU A 48 4.56 -3.41 -11.37
N VAL A 49 3.59 -3.93 -12.13
CA VAL A 49 3.85 -5.14 -12.91
C VAL A 49 4.96 -4.73 -13.86
N PHE A 50 6.19 -5.20 -13.60
CA PHE A 50 7.41 -4.96 -14.38
C PHE A 50 7.06 -4.35 -15.72
N SER A 51 7.44 -3.09 -15.95
CA SER A 51 7.26 -2.51 -17.27
C SER A 51 7.81 -3.50 -18.31
N ALA A 52 7.21 -3.59 -19.50
CA ALA A 52 7.63 -4.59 -20.49
C ALA A 52 9.16 -4.58 -20.74
N ASP A 53 9.80 -3.43 -20.53
CA ASP A 53 11.24 -3.23 -20.55
C ASP A 53 11.98 -3.92 -19.39
N GLU A 54 11.49 -3.83 -18.15
CA GLU A 54 12.09 -4.54 -17.01
C GLU A 54 11.86 -6.05 -17.09
N GLU A 55 10.72 -6.51 -17.61
CA GLU A 55 10.48 -7.94 -17.86
C GLU A 55 11.45 -8.46 -18.94
N ALA A 56 11.75 -7.66 -19.96
CA ALA A 56 12.72 -8.00 -21.01
C ALA A 56 14.16 -8.08 -20.45
N GLU A 57 14.56 -7.12 -19.61
CA GLU A 57 15.89 -7.12 -18.99
C GLU A 57 16.08 -8.33 -18.06
N VAL A 58 15.06 -8.67 -17.27
CA VAL A 58 15.07 -9.87 -16.42
C VAL A 58 15.14 -11.15 -17.28
N LYS A 59 14.39 -11.23 -18.38
CA LYS A 59 14.44 -12.39 -19.30
C LYS A 59 15.79 -12.53 -19.99
N ASP A 60 16.40 -11.44 -20.45
CA ASP A 60 17.71 -11.48 -21.08
C ASP A 60 18.80 -11.89 -20.09
N ARG A 61 18.72 -11.40 -18.85
CA ARG A 61 19.63 -11.83 -17.77
C ARG A 61 19.45 -13.31 -17.43
N LEU A 62 18.22 -13.80 -17.38
CA LEU A 62 17.92 -15.22 -17.13
C LEU A 62 18.40 -16.13 -18.29
N ARG A 63 18.26 -15.68 -19.55
CA ARG A 63 18.80 -16.38 -20.73
C ARG A 63 20.33 -16.41 -20.71
N ALA A 64 20.98 -15.30 -20.36
CA ALA A 64 22.44 -15.22 -20.22
C ALA A 64 22.99 -16.14 -19.11
N LEU A 65 22.18 -16.39 -18.07
CA LEU A 65 22.50 -17.31 -16.99
C LEU A 65 22.08 -18.77 -17.28
N GLY A 66 21.44 -19.04 -18.42
CA GLY A 66 21.03 -20.38 -18.85
C GLY A 66 19.80 -20.94 -18.13
N TYR A 67 19.00 -20.09 -17.48
CA TYR A 67 17.75 -20.50 -16.83
C TYR A 67 16.54 -20.50 -17.79
N LEU A 68 16.68 -19.90 -18.97
CA LEU A 68 15.68 -19.86 -20.04
C LEU A 68 16.38 -20.17 -21.38
N ASP A 69 15.75 -21.00 -22.20
CA ASP A 69 16.13 -21.25 -23.61
C ASP A 69 15.48 -20.18 -24.51
#